data_AF-A0A2N2SY23-F1
#
_entry.id   AF-A0A2N2SY23-F1
#
_cell.length_a   1.000
_cell.length_b   1.000
_cell.length_c   1.000
_cell.angle_alpha   90.00
_cell.angle_beta   90.00
_cell.angle_gamma   90.00
#
_symmetry.space_group_name_H-M   'P 1'
#
loop_
_entity.id
_entity.type
_entity.pdbx_description
1 polymer ?
#
loop_
_entity_poly.entity_id
_entity_poly.type
_entity_poly.pdbx_seq_one_letter_code
_entity_poly.pdbx_strand_id
1 'polypeptide(L)'
;MTRQYFGTDGIRGTVGQAPITADFVLKLAHAVGRVLKRTEAKPTVLIGKDTRISGYMLESALESGFNSAGVDVVLLGPLPTPGVAYLTRAQRASLGVVISASHNPFEDNGIKFFSAQGTKLPDAWERDVETTLRQEPVWADSAHLGKSRRLEDAAGRYIEFCKSTFANNLTLKGLRIVVDAANGAAYQIAPKVFHELGAEVIAIGCSPDGLNINKGVGATHP
;
A
#
# COMPACT_ATOMS: atom_id res chain seq x y z
N MET A 1 -12.67 16.13 19.47
CA MET A 1 -12.83 16.57 18.07
C MET A 1 -13.01 15.35 17.19
N THR A 2 -14.06 15.32 16.38
CA THR A 2 -14.35 14.28 15.38
C THR A 2 -13.27 14.28 14.28
N ARG A 3 -12.88 13.10 13.80
CA ARG A 3 -11.90 12.94 12.71
C ARG A 3 -12.43 13.59 11.43
N GLN A 4 -11.57 14.27 10.68
CA GLN A 4 -11.98 14.99 9.46
C GLN A 4 -11.75 14.18 8.18
N TYR A 5 -10.65 13.43 8.10
CA TYR A 5 -10.25 12.71 6.90
C TYR A 5 -10.10 11.21 7.12
N PHE A 6 -9.59 10.79 8.28
CA PHE A 6 -9.41 9.37 8.58
C PHE A 6 -10.75 8.69 8.90
N GLY A 7 -11.16 7.77 8.04
CA GLY A 7 -12.29 6.87 8.28
C GLY A 7 -11.87 5.59 9.02
N THR A 8 -12.72 4.55 8.97
CA THR A 8 -12.45 3.26 9.63
C THR A 8 -11.14 2.62 9.15
N ASP A 9 -10.82 2.74 7.87
CA ASP A 9 -9.67 2.09 7.24
C ASP A 9 -8.94 3.06 6.29
N GLY A 10 -8.41 4.14 6.88
CA GLY A 10 -7.68 5.18 6.17
C GLY A 10 -8.56 6.23 5.51
N ILE A 11 -8.01 6.92 4.52
CA ILE A 11 -8.67 7.98 3.75
C ILE A 11 -9.13 7.36 2.42
N ARG A 12 -10.39 7.54 2.03
CA ARG A 12 -10.95 7.01 0.78
C ARG A 12 -11.88 8.01 0.11
N GLY A 13 -12.03 7.88 -1.20
CA GLY A 13 -12.97 8.66 -2.00
C GLY A 13 -12.72 8.51 -3.50
N THR A 14 -13.53 9.21 -4.29
CA THR A 14 -13.38 9.24 -5.74
C THR A 14 -12.18 10.11 -6.14
N VAL A 15 -11.35 9.59 -7.03
CA VAL A 15 -10.13 10.28 -7.48
C VAL A 15 -10.50 11.58 -8.20
N GLY A 16 -9.76 12.65 -7.91
CA GLY A 16 -10.03 13.98 -8.47
C GLY A 16 -11.05 14.80 -7.66
N GLN A 17 -11.68 14.19 -6.64
CA GLN A 17 -12.50 14.88 -5.67
C GLN A 17 -11.80 14.89 -4.31
N ALA A 18 -12.00 15.94 -3.51
CA ALA A 18 -11.42 16.00 -2.18
C ALA A 18 -11.94 14.84 -1.30
N PRO A 19 -11.06 14.14 -0.54
CA PRO A 19 -9.64 14.41 -0.35
C PRO A 19 -8.68 13.62 -1.29
N ILE A 20 -9.17 12.87 -2.28
CA ILE A 20 -8.31 12.05 -3.16
C ILE A 20 -7.83 12.86 -4.38
N THR A 21 -7.01 13.88 -4.10
CA THR A 21 -6.34 14.71 -5.11
C THR A 21 -4.82 14.71 -4.89
N ALA A 22 -4.04 14.91 -5.97
CA ALA A 22 -2.58 14.82 -5.89
C ALA A 22 -1.97 15.85 -4.91
N ASP A 23 -2.49 17.08 -4.89
CA ASP A 23 -2.02 18.16 -4.02
C ASP A 23 -2.33 17.88 -2.54
N PHE A 24 -3.52 17.35 -2.23
CA PHE A 24 -3.86 16.94 -0.88
C PHE A 24 -2.95 15.82 -0.40
N VAL A 25 -2.72 14.81 -1.24
CA VAL A 25 -1.92 13.63 -0.89
C VAL A 25 -0.44 13.99 -0.67
N LEU A 26 0.10 14.94 -1.44
CA LEU A 26 1.43 15.49 -1.21
C LEU A 26 1.52 16.14 0.19
N LYS A 27 0.54 17.00 0.54
CA LYS A 27 0.49 17.67 1.85
C LYS A 27 0.29 16.66 2.99
N LEU A 28 -0.55 15.65 2.77
CA LEU A 28 -0.76 14.56 3.72
C LEU A 28 0.54 13.80 4.00
N ALA A 29 1.26 13.36 2.98
CA ALA A 29 2.53 12.66 3.15
C ALA A 29 3.57 13.52 3.86
N HIS A 30 3.65 14.82 3.52
CA HIS A 30 4.52 15.76 4.23
C HIS A 30 4.16 15.86 5.73
N ALA A 31 2.87 15.99 6.06
CA ALA A 31 2.39 16.05 7.44
C ALA A 31 2.70 14.75 8.20
N VAL A 32 2.47 13.58 7.58
CA VAL A 32 2.84 12.28 8.14
C VAL A 32 4.34 12.19 8.39
N GLY A 33 5.16 12.60 7.43
CA GLY A 33 6.61 12.62 7.56
C GLY A 33 7.08 13.49 8.74
N ARG A 34 6.48 14.66 8.92
CA ARG A 34 6.75 15.53 10.08
C ARG A 34 6.34 14.88 11.41
N VAL A 35 5.25 14.12 11.45
CA VAL A 35 4.84 13.38 12.65
C VAL A 35 5.84 12.27 12.98
N LEU A 36 6.27 11.47 11.99
CA LEU A 36 7.30 10.43 12.19
C LEU A 36 8.62 11.02 12.71
N LYS A 37 9.03 12.18 12.20
CA LYS A 37 10.28 12.83 12.60
C LYS A 37 10.31 13.37 14.02
N ARG A 38 9.18 13.40 14.73
CA ARG A 38 9.15 13.72 16.17
C ARG A 38 9.82 12.63 17.00
N THR A 39 9.82 11.38 16.53
CA THR A 39 10.33 10.22 17.26
C THR A 39 11.52 9.56 16.58
N GLU A 40 11.71 9.78 15.28
CA GLU A 40 12.77 9.15 14.50
C GLU A 40 13.56 10.16 13.66
N ALA A 41 14.89 10.16 13.74
CA ALA A 41 15.70 11.13 12.99
C ALA A 41 15.65 10.91 11.47
N LYS A 42 15.58 9.65 11.03
CA LYS A 42 15.57 9.23 9.62
C LYS A 42 14.56 8.09 9.41
N PRO A 43 13.25 8.38 9.45
CA PRO A 43 12.23 7.36 9.24
C PRO A 43 12.26 6.86 7.79
N THR A 44 11.88 5.60 7.61
CA THR A 44 11.72 4.97 6.28
C THR A 44 10.28 4.52 6.10
N VAL A 45 9.67 4.86 4.97
CA VAL A 45 8.29 4.51 4.62
C VAL A 45 8.27 3.54 3.45
N LEU A 46 7.50 2.46 3.56
CA LEU A 46 7.22 1.55 2.45
C LEU A 46 5.89 1.92 1.81
N ILE A 47 5.86 2.06 0.49
CA ILE A 47 4.63 2.35 -0.27
C ILE A 47 4.35 1.18 -1.21
N GLY A 48 3.18 0.56 -1.05
CA GLY A 48 2.62 -0.36 -2.02
C GLY A 48 1.26 0.12 -2.52
N LYS A 49 0.78 -0.48 -3.61
CA LYS A 49 -0.49 -0.12 -4.24
C LYS A 49 -1.21 -1.32 -4.81
N ASP A 50 -2.49 -1.14 -5.14
CA ASP A 50 -3.16 -2.02 -6.09
C ASP A 50 -2.90 -1.59 -7.54
N THR A 51 -3.71 -2.09 -8.46
CA THR A 51 -3.55 -1.96 -9.90
C THR A 51 -4.27 -0.76 -10.50
N ARG A 52 -4.96 0.07 -9.70
CA ARG A 52 -5.68 1.25 -10.21
C ARG A 52 -4.72 2.22 -10.90
N ILE A 53 -5.13 2.76 -12.05
CA ILE A 53 -4.36 3.76 -12.79
C ILE A 53 -4.04 5.00 -11.95
N SER A 54 -4.95 5.41 -11.06
CA SER A 54 -4.76 6.54 -10.14
C SER A 54 -3.64 6.28 -9.13
N GLY A 55 -3.28 5.02 -8.88
CA GLY A 55 -2.21 4.65 -7.94
C GLY A 55 -0.83 5.21 -8.32
N TYR A 56 -0.53 5.42 -9.61
CA TYR A 56 0.74 6.02 -10.04
C TYR A 56 0.85 7.51 -9.68
N MET A 57 -0.25 8.25 -9.86
CA MET A 57 -0.32 9.66 -9.48
C MET A 57 -0.21 9.82 -7.96
N LEU A 58 -0.95 9.02 -7.19
CA LEU A 58 -0.95 9.09 -5.73
C LEU A 58 0.37 8.62 -5.12
N GLU A 59 1.02 7.60 -5.70
CA GLU A 59 2.36 7.13 -5.29
C GLU A 59 3.39 8.23 -5.46
N SER A 60 3.40 8.92 -6.60
CA SER A 60 4.32 10.02 -6.86
C SER A 60 4.10 11.20 -5.89
N ALA A 61 2.84 11.52 -5.58
CA ALA A 61 2.49 12.55 -4.61
C ALA A 61 2.93 12.20 -3.18
N LEU A 62 2.69 10.95 -2.74
CA LEU A 62 3.15 10.45 -1.45
C LEU A 62 4.67 10.47 -1.36
N GLU A 63 5.35 9.95 -2.37
CA GLU A 63 6.81 9.93 -2.48
C GLU A 63 7.39 11.34 -2.33
N SER A 64 6.90 12.28 -3.13
CA SER A 64 7.34 13.68 -3.06
C SER A 64 7.07 14.30 -1.68
N GLY A 65 5.89 14.06 -1.10
CA GLY A 65 5.52 14.59 0.20
C GLY A 65 6.42 14.07 1.32
N PHE A 66 6.71 12.77 1.36
CA PHE A 66 7.62 12.16 2.33
C PHE A 66 9.05 12.69 2.18
N ASN A 67 9.59 12.70 0.96
CA ASN A 67 10.95 13.20 0.72
C ASN A 67 11.09 14.66 1.13
N SER A 68 10.06 15.49 0.88
CA SER A 68 10.04 16.90 1.28
C SER A 68 10.03 17.12 2.81
N ALA A 69 9.69 16.10 3.61
CA ALA A 69 9.81 16.12 5.07
C ALA A 69 11.14 15.52 5.55
N GLY A 70 11.98 15.00 4.65
CA GLY A 70 13.22 14.30 4.99
C GLY A 70 13.01 12.85 5.45
N VAL A 71 12.02 12.17 4.87
CA VAL A 71 11.69 10.77 5.12
C VAL A 71 12.08 9.93 3.91
N ASP A 72 12.80 8.83 4.12
CA ASP A 72 13.19 7.92 3.04
C ASP A 72 12.00 7.06 2.58
N VAL A 73 11.92 6.77 1.29
CA VAL A 73 10.82 6.02 0.67
C VAL A 73 11.32 4.76 -0.03
N VAL A 74 10.62 3.65 0.18
CA VAL A 74 10.82 2.39 -0.55
C VAL A 74 9.53 2.03 -1.27
N LEU A 75 9.59 2.06 -2.60
CA LEU A 75 8.46 1.71 -3.47
C LEU A 75 8.43 0.20 -3.72
N LEU A 76 7.28 -0.41 -3.44
CA LEU A 76 7.06 -1.86 -3.55
C LEU A 76 6.35 -2.26 -4.86
N GLY A 77 5.75 -1.29 -5.56
CA GLY A 77 4.87 -1.54 -6.70
C GLY A 77 3.55 -2.22 -6.29
N PRO A 78 2.87 -2.89 -7.24
CA PRO A 78 1.64 -3.62 -6.96
C PRO A 78 1.86 -4.76 -5.97
N LEU A 79 1.29 -4.63 -4.78
CA LEU A 79 1.42 -5.60 -3.68
C LEU A 79 0.15 -5.61 -2.82
N PRO A 80 -0.39 -6.79 -2.45
CA PRO A 80 -1.53 -6.88 -1.55
C PRO A 80 -1.27 -6.14 -0.23
N THR A 81 -2.33 -5.54 0.33
CA THR A 81 -2.30 -4.90 1.65
C THR A 81 -1.53 -5.71 2.72
N PRO A 82 -1.79 -7.03 2.91
CA PRO A 82 -1.03 -7.82 3.87
C PRO A 82 0.46 -7.97 3.53
N GLY A 83 0.83 -7.94 2.24
CA GLY A 83 2.23 -7.94 1.82
C GLY A 83 2.97 -6.67 2.19
N VAL A 84 2.32 -5.51 2.09
CA VAL A 84 2.90 -4.23 2.53
C VAL A 84 3.11 -4.24 4.06
N ALA A 85 2.11 -4.70 4.82
CA ALA A 85 2.22 -4.83 6.27
C ALA A 85 3.36 -5.78 6.69
N TYR A 86 3.46 -6.94 6.03
CA TYR A 86 4.55 -7.89 6.24
C TYR A 86 5.93 -7.28 5.95
N LEU A 87 6.10 -6.67 4.77
CA LEU A 87 7.39 -6.10 4.37
C LEU A 87 7.78 -4.89 5.21
N THR A 88 6.82 -4.11 5.71
CA THR A 88 7.08 -3.01 6.66
C THR A 88 7.81 -3.54 7.89
N ARG A 89 7.29 -4.63 8.50
CA ARG A 89 7.93 -5.29 9.63
C ARG A 89 9.26 -5.93 9.25
N ALA A 90 9.31 -6.65 8.12
CA ALA A 90 10.50 -7.40 7.70
C ALA A 90 11.69 -6.48 7.36
N GLN A 91 11.42 -5.29 6.79
CA GLN A 91 12.43 -4.28 6.45
C GLN A 91 12.74 -3.33 7.62
N ARG A 92 12.09 -3.52 8.79
CA ARG A 92 12.19 -2.63 9.96
C ARG A 92 11.90 -1.17 9.62
N ALA A 93 10.94 -0.96 8.73
CA ALA A 93 10.51 0.36 8.33
C ALA A 93 9.60 0.98 9.39
N SER A 94 9.58 2.31 9.43
CA SER A 94 8.82 3.10 10.41
C SER A 94 7.31 3.03 10.13
N LEU A 95 6.94 2.95 8.85
CA LEU A 95 5.57 3.03 8.40
C LEU A 95 5.34 2.31 7.07
N GLY A 96 4.22 1.61 6.95
CA GLY A 96 3.71 1.06 5.69
C GLY A 96 2.54 1.87 5.16
N VAL A 97 2.50 2.10 3.85
CA VAL A 97 1.43 2.83 3.15
C VAL A 97 0.87 1.97 2.04
N VAL A 98 -0.45 1.85 1.99
CA VAL A 98 -1.16 1.16 0.90
C VAL A 98 -2.06 2.14 0.18
N ILE A 99 -1.87 2.26 -1.13
CA ILE A 99 -2.73 3.02 -2.04
C ILE A 99 -3.77 2.06 -2.62
N SER A 100 -4.98 2.06 -2.06
CA SER A 100 -6.08 1.22 -2.51
C SER A 100 -7.42 1.62 -1.88
N ALA A 101 -8.49 1.55 -2.67
CA ALA A 101 -9.87 1.55 -2.18
C ALA A 101 -10.46 0.14 -1.99
N SER A 102 -9.62 -0.91 -1.92
CA SER A 102 -10.03 -2.29 -1.69
C SER A 102 -10.98 -2.80 -2.79
N HIS A 103 -12.23 -3.12 -2.44
CA HIS A 103 -13.22 -3.71 -3.34
C HIS A 103 -14.01 -2.67 -4.18
N ASN A 104 -13.79 -1.37 -3.95
CA ASN A 104 -14.50 -0.33 -4.69
C ASN A 104 -14.22 -0.37 -6.21
N PRO A 105 -15.08 0.21 -7.06
CA PRO A 105 -14.81 0.45 -8.48
C PRO A 105 -13.55 1.30 -8.73
N PHE A 106 -12.94 1.20 -9.91
CA PHE A 106 -11.60 1.76 -10.22
C PHE A 106 -11.48 3.28 -10.05
N GLU A 107 -12.60 4.00 -10.11
CA GLU A 107 -12.73 5.45 -9.95
C GLU A 107 -12.37 5.91 -8.52
N ASP A 108 -12.54 5.03 -7.53
CA ASP A 108 -12.17 5.30 -6.16
C ASP A 108 -10.72 4.93 -5.88
N ASN A 109 -10.10 5.64 -4.94
CA ASN A 109 -8.84 5.21 -4.34
C ASN A 109 -8.79 5.62 -2.87
N GLY A 110 -7.69 5.30 -2.19
CA GLY A 110 -7.50 5.62 -0.79
C GLY A 110 -6.10 5.35 -0.31
N ILE A 111 -5.83 5.77 0.91
CA ILE A 111 -4.51 5.68 1.56
C ILE A 111 -4.71 5.07 2.94
N LYS A 112 -4.04 3.95 3.19
CA LYS A 112 -4.00 3.26 4.49
C LYS A 112 -2.60 3.31 5.05
N PHE A 113 -2.50 3.49 6.37
CA PHE A 113 -1.23 3.55 7.08
C PHE A 113 -1.13 2.40 8.09
N PHE A 114 0.05 1.80 8.17
CA PHE A 114 0.38 0.71 9.07
C PHE A 114 1.61 1.07 9.88
N SER A 115 1.60 0.76 11.17
CA SER A 115 2.74 0.90 12.08
C SER A 115 3.94 0.06 11.63
N ALA A 116 5.10 0.28 12.25
CA ALA A 116 6.28 -0.58 12.11
C ALA A 116 6.00 -2.08 12.42
N GLN A 117 4.96 -2.37 13.21
CA GLN A 117 4.52 -3.73 13.53
C GLN A 117 3.59 -4.33 12.47
N GLY A 118 3.23 -3.56 11.43
CA GLY A 118 2.28 -3.97 10.39
C GLY A 118 0.82 -3.92 10.83
N THR A 119 0.50 -3.16 11.88
CA THR A 119 -0.85 -3.05 12.44
C THR A 119 -1.44 -1.66 12.21
N LYS A 120 -2.75 -1.51 12.39
CA LYS A 120 -3.41 -0.20 12.32
C LYS A 120 -2.83 0.76 13.36
N LEU A 121 -2.64 2.03 12.96
CA LEU A 121 -2.15 3.08 13.86
C LEU A 121 -3.22 3.52 14.87
N PRO A 122 -2.81 3.97 16.08
CA PRO A 122 -3.76 4.50 17.05
C PRO A 122 -4.43 5.79 16.57
N ASP A 123 -5.67 6.00 16.97
CA ASP A 123 -6.45 7.22 16.71
C ASP A 123 -5.72 8.52 17.10
N ALA A 124 -4.92 8.47 18.17
CA ALA A 124 -4.14 9.62 18.62
C ALA A 124 -3.12 10.06 17.56
N TRP A 125 -2.48 9.09 16.88
CA TRP A 125 -1.53 9.37 15.82
C TRP A 125 -2.22 9.98 14.59
N GLU A 126 -3.40 9.48 14.22
CA GLU A 126 -4.18 10.06 13.12
C GLU A 126 -4.57 11.53 13.42
N ARG A 127 -4.93 11.84 14.66
CA ARG A 127 -5.21 13.22 15.09
C ARG A 127 -3.98 14.12 15.03
N ASP A 128 -2.80 13.60 15.35
CA ASP A 128 -1.54 14.34 15.21
C ASP A 128 -1.25 14.67 13.74
N VAL A 129 -1.54 13.74 12.83
CA VAL A 129 -1.43 13.98 11.39
C VAL A 129 -2.42 15.04 10.93
N GLU A 130 -3.70 14.95 11.31
CA GLU A 130 -4.70 15.97 10.94
C GLU A 130 -4.34 17.35 11.48
N THR A 131 -3.83 17.42 12.71
CA THR A 131 -3.36 18.67 13.32
C THR A 131 -2.18 19.25 12.54
N THR A 132 -1.22 18.40 12.16
CA THR A 132 -0.03 18.81 11.40
C THR A 132 -0.39 19.23 9.97
N LEU A 133 -1.38 18.59 9.36
CA LEU A 133 -1.86 18.89 8.00
C LEU A 133 -2.50 20.27 7.86
N ARG A 134 -3.03 20.83 8.96
CA ARG A 134 -3.61 22.19 9.00
C ARG A 134 -2.55 23.29 9.13
N GLN A 135 -1.32 22.93 9.45
CA GLN A 135 -0.22 23.87 9.55
C GLN A 135 0.35 24.16 8.17
N GLU A 136 0.99 25.32 8.02
CA GLU A 136 1.81 25.58 6.83
C GLU A 136 2.92 24.52 6.71
N PRO A 137 3.15 23.97 5.51
CA PRO A 137 4.23 23.02 5.29
C PRO A 137 5.60 23.62 5.62
N VAL A 138 6.49 22.78 6.15
CA VAL A 138 7.88 23.15 6.46
C VAL A 138 8.80 22.22 5.69
N TRP A 139 9.19 22.67 4.51
CA TRP A 139 9.98 21.88 3.57
C TRP A 139 11.42 21.68 4.06
N ALA A 140 11.93 20.46 3.94
CA ALA A 140 13.33 20.18 4.14
C ALA A 140 14.18 20.90 3.09
N ASP A 141 15.35 21.40 3.50
CA ASP A 141 16.33 21.89 2.54
C ASP A 141 16.90 20.74 1.68
N SER A 142 17.64 21.08 0.63
CA SER A 142 18.18 20.10 -0.32
C SER A 142 19.08 19.04 0.32
N ALA A 143 19.79 19.36 1.41
CA ALA A 143 20.69 18.41 2.08
C ALA A 143 19.93 17.43 2.99
N HIS A 144 18.73 17.80 3.42
CA HIS A 144 17.89 17.03 4.33
C HIS A 144 16.69 16.36 3.65
N LEU A 145 16.60 16.39 2.31
CA LEU A 145 15.60 15.64 1.56
C LEU A 145 15.75 14.13 1.80
N GLY A 146 14.60 13.44 1.85
CA GLY A 146 14.54 11.99 1.88
C GLY A 146 14.95 11.38 0.53
N LYS A 147 15.37 10.13 0.57
CA LYS A 147 15.76 9.37 -0.62
C LYS A 147 14.73 8.30 -0.95
N SER A 148 14.41 8.20 -2.23
CA SER A 148 13.56 7.13 -2.75
C SER A 148 14.36 6.03 -3.41
N ARG A 149 13.88 4.79 -3.27
CA ARG A 149 14.33 3.66 -4.09
C ARG A 149 13.19 2.67 -4.32
N ARG A 150 13.32 1.83 -5.35
CA ARG A 150 12.42 0.69 -5.59
C ARG A 150 12.96 -0.57 -4.91
N LEU A 151 12.06 -1.44 -4.46
CA LEU A 151 12.39 -2.80 -4.03
C LEU A 151 11.91 -3.78 -5.11
N GLU A 152 12.81 -4.14 -6.02
CA GLU A 152 12.50 -4.92 -7.22
C GLU A 152 11.92 -6.32 -6.92
N ASP A 153 12.27 -6.93 -5.78
CA ASP A 153 11.90 -8.30 -5.43
C ASP A 153 10.76 -8.40 -4.39
N ALA A 154 10.01 -7.32 -4.15
CA ALA A 154 8.95 -7.26 -3.13
C ALA A 154 7.90 -8.38 -3.28
N ALA A 155 7.45 -8.64 -4.52
CA ALA A 155 6.49 -9.71 -4.80
C ALA A 155 7.06 -11.10 -4.48
N GLY A 156 8.32 -11.36 -4.86
CA GLY A 156 9.00 -12.63 -4.58
C GLY A 156 9.14 -12.89 -3.08
N ARG A 157 9.56 -11.88 -2.31
CA ARG A 157 9.66 -11.98 -0.85
C ARG A 157 8.32 -12.31 -0.19
N TYR A 158 7.22 -11.74 -0.69
CA TYR A 158 5.90 -12.03 -0.15
C TYR A 158 5.37 -13.41 -0.57
N ILE A 159 5.65 -13.86 -1.80
CA ILE A 159 5.35 -15.23 -2.25
C ILE A 159 6.04 -16.26 -1.35
N GLU A 160 7.35 -16.08 -1.10
CA GLU A 160 8.11 -16.96 -0.20
C GLU A 160 7.55 -16.95 1.22
N PHE A 161 7.16 -15.78 1.73
CA PHE A 161 6.49 -15.71 3.03
C PHE A 161 5.18 -16.52 3.04
N CYS A 162 4.29 -16.33 2.06
CA CYS A 162 3.04 -17.10 1.98
C CYS A 162 3.31 -18.61 1.96
N LYS A 163 4.27 -19.07 1.14
CA LYS A 163 4.66 -20.48 1.09
C LYS A 163 5.21 -20.98 2.41
N SER A 164 6.01 -20.18 3.12
CA SER A 164 6.58 -20.56 4.43
C SER A 164 5.54 -20.79 5.53
N THR A 165 4.32 -20.26 5.37
CA THR A 165 3.18 -20.53 6.28
C THR A 165 2.44 -21.83 5.99
N PHE A 166 2.75 -22.48 4.87
CA PHE A 166 2.21 -23.78 4.50
C PHE A 166 3.16 -24.89 4.99
N ALA A 167 2.63 -25.92 5.64
CA ALA A 167 3.48 -26.94 6.27
C ALA A 167 4.28 -27.73 5.23
N ASN A 168 5.59 -27.92 5.47
CA ASN A 168 6.53 -28.53 4.51
C ASN A 168 6.18 -29.97 4.11
N ASN A 169 5.40 -30.68 4.91
CA ASN A 169 4.94 -32.04 4.62
C ASN A 169 3.66 -32.08 3.76
N LEU A 170 3.06 -30.94 3.46
CA LEU A 170 1.87 -30.81 2.62
C LEU A 170 2.27 -30.41 1.18
N THR A 171 1.40 -30.73 0.23
CA THR A 171 1.53 -30.31 -1.17
C THR A 171 0.15 -30.12 -1.80
N LEU A 172 0.07 -29.27 -2.83
CA LEU A 172 -1.13 -29.11 -3.64
C LEU A 172 -1.09 -29.92 -4.95
N LYS A 173 -0.11 -30.82 -5.11
CA LYS A 173 -0.02 -31.72 -6.27
C LYS A 173 -1.31 -32.54 -6.41
N GLY A 174 -1.78 -32.64 -7.65
CA GLY A 174 -3.03 -33.32 -7.99
C GLY A 174 -4.29 -32.47 -7.78
N LEU A 175 -4.17 -31.26 -7.24
CA LEU A 175 -5.27 -30.30 -7.19
C LEU A 175 -5.23 -29.36 -8.40
N ARG A 176 -6.41 -29.03 -8.89
CA ARG A 176 -6.63 -28.02 -9.92
C ARG A 176 -7.44 -26.88 -9.31
N ILE A 177 -6.86 -25.68 -9.29
CA ILE A 177 -7.38 -24.51 -8.57
C ILE A 177 -7.61 -23.36 -9.55
N VAL A 178 -8.82 -22.80 -9.54
CA VAL A 178 -9.11 -21.54 -10.23
C VAL A 178 -8.84 -20.40 -9.25
N VAL A 179 -8.06 -19.41 -9.68
CA VAL A 179 -7.73 -18.23 -8.87
C VAL A 179 -8.22 -16.99 -9.59
N ASP A 180 -9.22 -16.32 -9.01
CA ASP A 180 -9.62 -14.97 -9.40
C ASP A 180 -8.88 -13.94 -8.53
N ALA A 181 -8.02 -13.13 -9.15
CA ALA A 181 -7.29 -12.08 -8.46
C ALA A 181 -7.92 -10.68 -8.62
N ALA A 182 -9.15 -10.58 -9.13
CA ALA A 182 -9.96 -9.37 -9.28
C ALA A 182 -9.32 -8.27 -10.15
N ASN A 183 -8.35 -8.63 -11.00
CA ASN A 183 -7.37 -7.72 -11.62
C ASN A 183 -6.72 -6.77 -10.62
N GLY A 184 -6.63 -7.17 -9.34
CA GLY A 184 -6.17 -6.37 -8.22
C GLY A 184 -4.72 -6.64 -7.85
N ALA A 185 -4.34 -6.22 -6.64
CA ALA A 185 -2.96 -6.27 -6.16
C ALA A 185 -2.35 -7.70 -6.11
N ALA A 186 -3.19 -8.73 -6.07
CA ALA A 186 -2.74 -10.13 -5.98
C ALA A 186 -2.51 -10.80 -7.34
N TYR A 187 -2.75 -10.11 -8.47
CA TYR A 187 -2.77 -10.70 -9.82
C TYR A 187 -1.54 -11.54 -10.17
N GLN A 188 -0.36 -11.10 -9.76
CA GLN A 188 0.91 -11.78 -10.01
C GLN A 188 1.40 -12.66 -8.84
N ILE A 189 0.71 -12.64 -7.70
CA ILE A 189 1.14 -13.27 -6.45
C ILE A 189 0.33 -14.51 -6.17
N ALA A 190 -1.01 -14.38 -6.10
CA ALA A 190 -1.87 -15.49 -5.70
C ALA A 190 -1.70 -16.71 -6.62
N PRO A 191 -1.71 -16.57 -7.97
CA PRO A 191 -1.48 -17.72 -8.85
C PRO A 191 -0.12 -18.39 -8.62
N LYS A 192 0.95 -17.60 -8.42
CA LYS A 192 2.31 -18.12 -8.20
C LYS A 192 2.42 -18.89 -6.89
N VAL A 193 1.83 -18.40 -5.80
CA VAL A 193 1.83 -19.10 -4.51
C VAL A 193 1.24 -20.51 -4.66
N PHE A 194 0.05 -20.64 -5.27
CA PHE A 194 -0.58 -21.96 -5.43
C PHE A 194 0.18 -22.85 -6.42
N HIS A 195 0.70 -22.28 -7.51
CA HIS A 195 1.48 -23.03 -8.49
C HIS A 195 2.77 -23.59 -7.89
N GLU A 196 3.52 -22.79 -7.14
CA GLU A 196 4.78 -23.19 -6.51
C GLU A 196 4.58 -24.20 -5.36
N LEU A 197 3.38 -24.27 -4.78
CA LEU A 197 2.97 -25.32 -3.84
C LEU A 197 2.53 -26.64 -4.54
N GLY A 198 2.48 -26.64 -5.88
CA GLY A 198 2.30 -27.83 -6.71
C GLY A 198 0.93 -27.96 -7.39
N ALA A 199 0.04 -26.98 -7.29
CA ALA A 199 -1.27 -27.05 -7.94
C ALA A 199 -1.18 -26.78 -9.45
N GLU A 200 -2.11 -27.35 -10.21
CA GLU A 200 -2.47 -26.82 -11.54
C GLU A 200 -3.34 -25.57 -11.33
N VAL A 201 -2.89 -24.41 -11.80
CA VAL A 201 -3.56 -23.13 -11.54
C VAL A 201 -4.16 -22.57 -12.82
N ILE A 202 -5.47 -22.30 -12.78
CA ILE A 202 -6.18 -21.53 -13.81
C ILE A 202 -6.40 -20.12 -13.27
N ALA A 203 -5.62 -19.17 -13.78
CA ALA A 203 -5.70 -17.78 -13.37
C ALA A 203 -6.78 -17.03 -14.18
N ILE A 204 -7.72 -16.41 -13.49
CA ILE A 204 -8.69 -15.45 -14.04
C ILE A 204 -8.55 -14.12 -13.28
N GLY A 205 -9.02 -13.02 -13.88
CA GLY A 205 -8.86 -11.69 -13.26
C GLY A 205 -7.38 -11.38 -12.92
N CYS A 206 -6.45 -11.76 -13.80
CA CYS A 206 -5.01 -11.58 -13.57
C CYS A 206 -4.34 -10.69 -14.64
N SER A 207 -5.12 -9.88 -15.35
CA SER A 207 -4.64 -9.03 -16.45
C SER A 207 -5.05 -7.56 -16.23
N PRO A 208 -4.49 -6.89 -15.21
CA PRO A 208 -4.84 -5.51 -14.91
C PRO A 208 -4.47 -4.55 -16.04
N ASP A 209 -5.38 -3.65 -16.38
CA ASP A 209 -5.18 -2.57 -17.37
C ASP A 209 -5.23 -1.16 -16.74
N GLY A 210 -5.39 -1.08 -15.41
CA GLY A 210 -5.56 0.16 -14.68
C GLY A 210 -7.01 0.55 -14.39
N LEU A 211 -7.98 -0.02 -15.12
CA LEU A 211 -9.39 0.35 -15.11
C LEU A 211 -10.33 -0.83 -14.80
N ASN A 212 -9.83 -2.07 -14.91
CA ASN A 212 -10.62 -3.29 -14.81
C ASN A 212 -10.59 -3.99 -13.43
N ILE A 213 -10.02 -3.35 -12.41
CA ILE A 213 -10.05 -3.88 -11.04
C ILE A 213 -11.50 -4.04 -10.56
N ASN A 214 -11.83 -5.20 -9.99
CA ASN A 214 -13.15 -5.57 -9.47
C ASN A 214 -14.31 -5.51 -10.50
N LYS A 215 -14.02 -5.33 -11.79
CA LYS A 215 -15.06 -5.20 -12.82
C LYS A 215 -15.62 -6.57 -13.21
N GLY A 216 -16.68 -7.00 -12.50
CA GLY A 216 -17.34 -8.29 -12.74
C GLY A 216 -16.48 -9.51 -12.40
N VAL A 217 -15.48 -9.32 -11.53
CA VAL A 217 -14.54 -10.34 -11.04
C VAL A 217 -14.24 -10.08 -9.56
N GLY A 218 -13.64 -11.06 -8.89
CA GLY A 218 -13.19 -10.96 -7.51
C GLY A 218 -14.27 -11.31 -6.48
N ALA A 219 -13.93 -11.15 -5.20
CA ALA A 219 -14.75 -11.65 -4.10
C ALA A 219 -16.19 -11.09 -4.02
N THR A 220 -16.46 -9.93 -4.63
CA THR A 220 -17.80 -9.34 -4.70
C THR A 220 -18.60 -9.78 -5.93
N HIS A 221 -17.98 -10.52 -6.85
CA HIS A 221 -18.54 -11.09 -8.06
C HIS A 221 -17.98 -12.52 -8.30
N PRO A 222 -18.26 -13.48 -7.39
CA PRO A 222 -17.65 -14.82 -7.41
C PRO A 222 -18.20 -15.74 -8.51
#